data_AF-A0A0E2Z674-F1
#
_entry.id   AF-A0A0E2Z674-F1
#
_cell.length_a   1.000
_cell.length_b   1.000
_cell.length_c   1.000
_cell.angle_alpha   90.00
_cell.angle_beta   90.00
_cell.angle_gamma   90.00
#
_symmetry.space_group_name_H-M   'P 1'
#
loop_
_entity.id
_entity.type
_entity.pdbx_description
1 polymer ?
#
loop_
_entity_poly.entity_id
_entity_poly.type
_entity_poly.pdbx_seq_one_letter_code
_entity_poly.pdbx_strand_id
1 'polypeptide(L)'
;MATIVKTLSGSWKAVIRKTGWPTTAKTFRTKRDAQDWARRTEDKMMRIYIQRRASERMTLEAALKCYLADVTLPRSRAPRKANAIRL
;
A
#
# COMPACT_ATOMS: atom_id res chain seq x y z
N MET A 1 -14.87 11.04 3.76
CA MET A 1 -14.89 12.19 4.69
C MET A 1 -14.69 11.65 6.10
N ALA A 2 -13.64 12.11 6.77
CA ALA A 2 -13.30 11.67 8.11
C ALA A 2 -14.31 12.16 9.15
N THR A 3 -14.64 11.30 10.11
CA THR A 3 -15.43 11.67 11.29
C THR A 3 -14.48 12.14 12.38
N ILE A 4 -14.70 13.35 12.91
CA ILE A 4 -13.89 13.92 14.00
C ILE A 4 -14.79 14.09 15.22
N VAL A 5 -14.48 13.36 16.29
CA VAL A 5 -15.29 13.30 17.52
C VAL A 5 -14.44 13.75 18.70
N LYS A 6 -15.02 14.57 19.58
CA LYS A 6 -14.41 14.92 20.88
C LYS A 6 -14.68 13.79 21.87
N THR A 7 -13.63 13.23 22.44
CA THR A 7 -13.70 12.17 23.46
C THR A 7 -14.05 12.75 24.82
N LEU A 8 -14.63 11.94 25.72
CA LEU A 8 -14.92 12.32 27.11
C LEU A 8 -13.67 12.83 27.86
N SER A 9 -12.48 12.35 27.49
CA SER A 9 -11.19 12.80 28.01
C SER A 9 -10.69 14.15 27.44
N GLY A 10 -11.50 14.85 26.64
CA GLY A 10 -11.16 16.14 26.03
C GLY A 10 -10.25 16.07 24.80
N SER A 11 -9.80 14.87 24.42
CA SER A 11 -9.01 14.64 23.20
C SER A 11 -9.89 14.56 21.94
N TRP A 12 -9.27 14.69 20.76
CA TRP A 12 -9.94 14.64 19.47
C TRP A 12 -9.61 13.36 18.72
N LYS A 13 -10.61 12.51 18.46
CA LYS A 13 -10.45 11.30 17.68
C LYS A 13 -10.90 11.55 16.24
N ALA A 14 -10.00 11.28 15.29
CA ALA A 14 -10.32 11.23 13.86
C ALA A 14 -10.45 9.77 13.42
N VAL A 15 -11.51 9.45 12.68
CA VAL A 15 -11.80 8.12 12.14
C VAL A 15 -12.08 8.26 10.65
N ILE A 16 -11.37 7.50 9.82
CA ILE A 16 -11.56 7.46 8.38
C ILE A 16 -12.07 6.08 7.99
N ARG A 17 -13.20 6.07 7.28
CA ARG A 17 -13.80 4.88 6.70
C ARG A 17 -13.92 5.10 5.19
N LYS A 18 -13.25 4.25 4.42
CA LYS A 18 -13.30 4.26 2.96
C LYS A 18 -13.37 2.82 2.45
N THR A 19 -14.28 2.55 1.51
CA THR A 19 -14.45 1.24 0.90
C THR A 19 -13.14 0.80 0.22
N GLY A 20 -12.72 -0.44 0.44
CA GLY A 20 -11.47 -0.98 -0.10
C GLY A 20 -10.20 -0.56 0.65
N TRP A 21 -10.32 0.16 1.78
CA TRP A 21 -9.20 0.52 2.64
C TRP A 21 -9.45 0.08 4.09
N PRO A 22 -8.41 -0.28 4.86
CA PRO A 22 -8.57 -0.54 6.28
C PRO A 22 -9.05 0.72 7.01
N THR A 23 -9.91 0.55 8.01
CA THR A 23 -10.37 1.67 8.84
C THR A 23 -9.20 2.19 9.67
N THR A 24 -8.84 3.45 9.49
CA THR A 24 -7.76 4.11 10.25
C THR A 24 -8.34 5.11 11.23
N ALA A 25 -7.88 5.06 12.49
CA ALA A 25 -8.27 6.01 13.52
C ALA A 25 -7.05 6.51 14.29
N LYS A 26 -7.07 7.78 14.70
CA LYS A 26 -6.02 8.38 15.51
C LYS A 26 -6.59 9.46 16.44
N THR A 27 -6.01 9.57 17.62
CA THR A 27 -6.37 10.57 18.64
C THR A 27 -5.33 11.67 18.73
N PHE A 28 -5.80 12.90 18.92
CA PHE A 28 -5.02 14.13 18.94
C PHE A 28 -5.40 15.01 20.12
N ARG A 29 -4.50 15.92 20.49
CA ARG A 29 -4.76 16.90 21.55
C ARG A 29 -5.62 18.06 21.04
N THR A 30 -5.44 18.49 19.78
CA THR A 30 -6.20 19.60 19.19
C THR A 30 -7.09 19.16 18.03
N LYS A 31 -8.18 19.91 17.80
CA LYS A 31 -9.09 19.66 16.67
C LYS A 31 -8.41 19.88 15.32
N ARG A 32 -7.54 20.91 15.24
CA ARG A 32 -6.81 21.27 14.03
C ARG A 32 -5.89 20.13 13.60
N ASP A 33 -5.11 19.56 14.52
CA ASP A 33 -4.23 18.42 14.20
C ASP A 33 -5.01 17.20 13.70
N ALA A 34 -6.18 16.95 14.30
CA ALA A 34 -7.07 15.87 13.87
C ALA A 34 -7.59 16.10 12.44
N GLN A 35 -7.96 17.33 12.10
CA GLN A 35 -8.41 17.72 10.76
C GLN A 35 -7.29 17.62 9.72
N ASP A 36 -6.10 18.13 10.05
CA ASP A 36 -4.95 18.10 9.15
C ASP A 36 -4.46 16.69 8.88
N TRP A 37 -4.39 15.86 9.92
CA TRP A 37 -4.07 14.44 9.77
C TRP A 37 -5.13 13.71 8.92
N ALA A 38 -6.41 14.01 9.15
CA ALA A 38 -7.49 13.40 8.39
C ALA A 38 -7.36 13.72 6.90
N ARG A 39 -7.16 14.99 6.53
CA ARG A 39 -6.95 15.42 5.15
C ARG A 39 -5.77 14.72 4.49
N ARG A 40 -4.59 14.74 5.13
CA ARG A 40 -3.38 14.09 4.59
C ARG A 40 -3.56 12.58 4.40
N THR A 41 -4.30 11.94 5.30
CA THR A 41 -4.56 10.49 5.23
C THR A 41 -5.57 10.18 4.12
N GLU A 42 -6.64 10.97 3.99
CA GLU A 42 -7.60 10.84 2.89
C GLU A 42 -6.94 11.09 1.53
N ASP A 43 -6.06 12.10 1.42
CA ASP A 43 -5.28 12.36 0.20
C ASP A 43 -4.39 11.18 -0.17
N LYS A 44 -3.75 10.56 0.82
CA LYS A 44 -2.94 9.35 0.62
C LYS A 44 -3.78 8.14 0.18
N MET A 45 -5.03 8.05 0.64
CA MET A 45 -5.96 6.99 0.25
C MET A 45 -6.66 7.27 -1.10
N MET A 46 -6.78 8.55 -1.50
CA MET A 46 -7.37 8.98 -2.77
C MET A 46 -6.38 8.90 -3.91
N ARG A 47 -5.15 9.36 -3.69
CA ARG A 47 -4.08 9.17 -4.64
C ARG A 47 -3.70 7.68 -4.58
N ILE A 48 -3.93 6.95 -5.68
CA ILE A 48 -3.31 5.63 -5.92
C ILE A 48 -1.80 5.88 -5.99
N TYR A 49 -1.17 5.99 -4.83
CA TYR A 49 0.25 6.22 -4.71
C TYR A 49 0.92 4.86 -4.90
N ILE A 50 1.28 4.54 -6.15
CA ILE A 50 2.28 3.50 -6.39
C ILE A 50 3.49 3.91 -5.56
N GLN A 51 3.88 3.04 -4.63
CA GLN A 51 4.86 3.33 -3.60
C GLN A 51 6.22 3.61 -4.25
N ARG A 52 6.54 4.88 -4.53
CA ARG A 52 7.79 5.28 -5.21
C ARG A 52 9.06 4.86 -4.48
N ARG A 53 8.99 4.55 -3.17
CA ARG A 53 10.15 4.08 -2.40
C ARG A 53 10.86 2.86 -3.00
N ALA A 54 10.14 1.96 -3.67
CA ALA A 54 10.76 0.85 -4.40
C ALA A 54 11.39 1.32 -5.72
N SER A 55 10.72 2.23 -6.43
CA SER A 55 11.18 2.82 -7.70
C SER A 55 12.38 3.77 -7.54
N GLU A 56 12.52 4.42 -6.39
CA GLU A 56 13.61 5.36 -6.08
C GLU A 56 14.88 4.63 -5.60
N ARG A 57 14.74 3.39 -5.09
CA ARG A 57 15.87 2.56 -4.63
C ARG A 57 16.38 1.59 -5.68
N MET A 58 15.64 1.39 -6.78
CA MET A 58 16.14 0.61 -7.90
C MET A 58 17.11 1.49 -8.70
N THR A 59 18.41 1.30 -8.46
CA THR A 59 19.43 1.91 -9.31
C THR A 59 19.34 1.32 -10.72
N LEU A 60 19.74 2.08 -11.73
CA LEU A 60 19.80 1.61 -13.11
C LEU A 60 20.59 0.28 -13.22
N GLU A 61 21.65 0.16 -12.43
CA GLU A 61 22.45 -1.05 -12.32
C GLU A 61 21.65 -2.27 -11.83
N ALA A 62 20.83 -2.11 -10.78
CA ALA A 62 19.99 -3.18 -10.27
C ALA A 62 18.92 -3.61 -11.30
N ALA A 63 18.35 -2.65 -12.03
CA ALA A 63 17.40 -2.93 -13.10
C ALA A 63 18.05 -3.71 -14.25
N LEU A 64 19.25 -3.32 -14.66
CA LEU A 64 20.02 -4.01 -15.71
C LEU A 64 20.42 -5.43 -15.29
N LYS A 65 20.82 -5.63 -14.02
CA LYS A 65 21.12 -6.97 -13.48
C LYS A 65 19.90 -7.89 -13.51
N CYS A 66 18.74 -7.41 -13.09
CA CYS A 66 17.49 -8.19 -13.19
C CYS A 66 17.13 -8.51 -14.65
N TYR A 67 17.26 -7.54 -15.57
CA TYR A 67 16.99 -7.76 -16.98
C TYR A 67 17.94 -8.81 -17.59
N LEU A 68 19.24 -8.70 -17.31
CA LEU A 68 20.21 -9.70 -17.76
C LEU A 68 19.89 -11.06 -17.18
N ALA A 69 19.54 -11.17 -15.89
CA ALA A 69 19.11 -12.43 -15.30
C ALA A 69 17.87 -13.01 -15.98
N ASP A 70 16.82 -12.22 -16.22
CA ASP A 70 15.59 -12.69 -16.88
C ASP A 70 15.82 -13.12 -18.34
N VAL A 71 16.69 -12.44 -19.06
CA VAL A 71 17.00 -12.73 -20.47
C VAL A 71 18.01 -13.88 -20.61
N THR A 72 18.94 -14.04 -19.66
CA THR A 72 19.98 -15.09 -19.70
C THR A 72 19.54 -16.39 -19.06
N LEU A 73 18.48 -16.40 -18.25
CA LEU A 73 17.85 -17.64 -17.84
C LEU A 73 17.30 -18.33 -19.11
N PRO A 74 17.83 -19.49 -19.52
CA PRO A 74 17.12 -20.31 -20.48
C PRO A 74 15.79 -20.60 -19.80
N ARG A 75 14.68 -20.15 -20.41
CA ARG A 75 13.33 -20.43 -19.97
C ARG A 75 13.21 -21.94 -19.81
N SER A 76 13.50 -22.44 -18.62
CA SER A 76 13.38 -23.85 -18.29
C SER A 76 11.89 -24.09 -18.27
N ARG A 77 11.37 -24.50 -19.42
CA ARG A 77 10.04 -25.08 -19.55
C ARG A 77 10.04 -26.28 -18.63
N ALA A 78 9.53 -26.10 -17.41
CA ALA A 78 9.11 -27.24 -16.62
C ALA A 78 8.14 -28.06 -17.50
N PRO A 79 8.39 -29.35 -17.76
CA PRO A 79 7.44 -30.15 -18.51
C PRO A 79 6.15 -30.23 -17.70
N ARG A 80 5.06 -29.81 -18.34
CA ARG A 80 3.69 -29.94 -17.84
C ARG A 80 3.45 -31.43 -17.60
N LYS A 81 3.41 -31.86 -16.33
CA LYS A 81 3.09 -33.25 -15.96
C LYS A 81 1.73 -33.59 -16.59
N ALA A 82 1.75 -34.47 -17.59
CA ALA A 82 0.56 -35.05 -18.16
C ALA A 82 -0.07 -35.95 -17.08
N ASN A 83 -1.30 -35.63 -16.69
CA ASN A 83 -2.09 -36.47 -15.79
C ASN A 83 -2.43 -37.77 -16.52
N ALA A 84 -1.88 -38.89 -16.06
CA ALA A 84 -2.26 -40.22 -16.52
C ALA A 84 -3.65 -40.55 -15.99
N ILE A 85 -4.61 -40.69 -16.90
CA ILE A 85 -5.92 -41.29 -16.62
C ILE A 85 -5.67 -42.78 -16.44
N ARG A 86 -6.01 -43.30 -15.26
CA ARG A 86 -5.96 -44.73 -14.91
C ARG A 86 -7.34 -45.33 -15.24
N LEU A 87 -7.38 -46.29 -16.17
CA LEU A 87 -8.50 -47.21 -16.37
C LEU A 87 -8.50 -48.27 -15.27
#